data_AF-A0A961SU64-F1
#
_entry.id   AF-A0A961SU64-F1
#
_cell.length_a   1.000
_cell.length_b   1.000
_cell.length_c   1.000
_cell.angle_alpha   90.00
_cell.angle_beta   90.00
_cell.angle_gamma   90.00
#
_symmetry.space_group_name_H-M   'P 1'
#
loop_
_entity.id
_entity.type
_entity.pdbx_description
1 polymer ?
#
loop_
_entity_poly.entity_id
_entity_poly.type
_entity_poly.pdbx_seq_one_letter_code
_entity_poly.pdbx_strand_id
1 'polypeptide(L)'
;MPFLSAVMAHPRFYSGNITTAFIAEEWPEGFSGVSPDNDQARLLASVATYIHLVEEGRRTKISGTLANHTRRLGNDFVAVGGDHYWPQTVTYEGGVTDVSYGDGISHIVSSDWQPGTTLGTFIINDRPLAVKVARFGTGWRLRFQGIDMVHRVMTPRLFELSQFMPVKKAADTSKQLLCPMPGVVTQILVREGGTVEAGQPLATVEAMKMENLLKAEKKAVVKSIRVEAGQSLAVDEVIMEFE
;
A
#
# COMPACT_ATOMS: atom_id res chain seq x y z
N MET A 1 5.80 11.32 -5.64
CA MET A 1 7.06 10.58 -5.83
C MET A 1 7.70 10.42 -4.46
N PRO A 2 7.73 9.20 -3.88
CA PRO A 2 8.06 9.03 -2.46
C PRO A 2 9.51 9.35 -2.12
N PHE A 3 10.48 8.96 -2.98
CA PHE A 3 11.90 9.23 -2.75
C PHE A 3 12.24 10.72 -2.67
N LEU A 4 11.76 11.54 -3.61
CA LEU A 4 11.98 12.99 -3.55
C LEU A 4 11.38 13.61 -2.29
N SER A 5 10.24 13.10 -1.81
CA SER A 5 9.66 13.59 -0.55
C SER A 5 10.56 13.26 0.64
N ALA A 6 11.14 12.05 0.66
CA ALA A 6 12.09 11.63 1.68
C ALA A 6 13.36 12.51 1.67
N VAL A 7 13.92 12.79 0.49
CA VAL A 7 15.07 13.69 0.34
C VAL A 7 14.76 15.09 0.84
N MET A 8 13.62 15.67 0.45
CA MET A 8 13.22 17.02 0.88
C MET A 8 13.00 17.11 2.40
N ALA A 9 12.62 16.01 3.06
CA ALA A 9 12.43 15.92 4.50
C ALA A 9 13.74 15.61 5.26
N HIS A 10 14.83 15.27 4.56
CA HIS A 10 16.06 14.83 5.20
C HIS A 10 16.80 15.98 5.92
N PRO A 11 17.24 15.83 7.18
CA PRO A 11 17.87 16.92 7.94
C PRO A 11 19.12 17.52 7.27
N ARG A 12 19.95 16.69 6.62
CA ARG A 12 21.12 17.18 5.86
C ARG A 12 20.73 17.99 4.63
N PHE A 13 19.62 17.63 3.98
CA PHE A 13 19.10 18.39 2.86
C PHE A 13 18.54 19.75 3.33
N TYR A 14 17.76 19.76 4.42
CA TYR A 14 17.22 20.98 5.02
C TYR A 14 18.32 21.94 5.50
N SER A 15 19.37 21.41 6.14
CA SER A 15 20.49 22.21 6.66
C SER A 15 21.47 22.68 5.58
N GLY A 16 21.35 22.17 4.34
CA GLY A 16 22.30 22.42 3.26
C GLY A 16 23.65 21.71 3.41
N ASN A 17 23.84 20.89 4.45
CA ASN A 17 25.06 20.12 4.69
C ASN A 17 25.09 18.82 3.86
N ILE A 18 25.15 18.99 2.53
CA ILE A 18 25.15 17.91 1.55
C ILE A 18 26.48 17.85 0.80
N THR A 19 26.88 16.63 0.42
CA THR A 19 28.04 16.35 -0.43
C THR A 19 27.55 15.84 -1.79
N THR A 20 28.46 15.74 -2.78
CA THR A 20 28.15 15.04 -4.04
C THR A 20 27.89 13.54 -3.85
N ALA A 21 28.27 12.98 -2.69
CA ALA A 21 28.02 11.60 -2.31
C ALA A 21 26.77 11.42 -1.43
N PHE A 22 26.02 12.49 -1.11
CA PHE A 22 24.87 12.48 -0.19
C PHE A 22 23.89 11.32 -0.41
N ILE A 23 23.48 11.05 -1.65
CA ILE A 23 22.53 9.97 -1.94
C ILE A 23 23.14 8.58 -1.67
N ALA A 24 24.42 8.37 -2.01
CA ALA A 24 25.10 7.10 -1.77
C ALA A 24 25.38 6.87 -0.27
N GLU A 25 25.59 7.95 0.49
CA GLU A 25 25.79 7.89 1.95
C GLU A 25 24.48 7.58 2.69
N GLU A 26 23.38 8.23 2.34
CA GLU A 26 22.10 8.11 3.07
C GLU A 26 21.22 6.95 2.58
N TRP A 27 21.36 6.54 1.32
CA TRP A 27 20.62 5.43 0.72
C TRP A 27 21.55 4.43 0.02
N PRO A 28 22.51 3.80 0.73
CA PRO A 28 23.46 2.85 0.13
C PRO A 28 22.77 1.62 -0.47
N GLU A 29 21.68 1.17 0.17
CA GLU A 29 20.87 0.01 -0.26
C GLU A 29 19.66 0.42 -1.12
N GLY A 30 19.62 1.69 -1.57
CA GLY A 30 18.49 2.27 -2.27
C GLY A 30 17.34 2.70 -1.35
N PHE A 31 16.21 3.07 -1.96
CA PHE A 31 15.05 3.60 -1.23
C PHE A 31 14.03 2.51 -0.91
N SER A 32 13.87 2.19 0.37
CA SER A 32 12.93 1.19 0.89
C SER A 32 11.58 1.77 1.35
N GLY A 33 11.35 3.07 1.16
CA GLY A 33 10.17 3.77 1.69
C GLY A 33 10.48 4.66 2.89
N VAL A 34 9.49 5.44 3.32
CA VAL A 34 9.57 6.22 4.57
C VAL A 34 8.72 5.50 5.61
N SER A 35 9.37 5.09 6.72
CA SER A 35 8.64 4.58 7.88
C SER A 35 8.07 5.77 8.66
N PRO A 36 6.76 5.83 8.89
CA PRO A 36 6.17 6.90 9.68
C PRO A 36 6.52 6.72 11.15
N ASP A 37 6.70 7.84 11.86
CA ASP A 37 6.65 7.83 13.31
C ASP A 37 5.20 7.60 13.82
N ASN A 38 5.03 7.43 15.14
CA ASN A 38 3.72 7.15 15.73
C ASN A 38 2.73 8.30 15.48
N ASP A 39 3.19 9.54 15.56
CA ASP A 39 2.34 10.72 15.38
C ASP A 39 1.84 10.84 13.94
N GLN A 40 2.72 10.64 12.95
CA GLN A 40 2.39 10.57 11.53
C GLN A 40 1.45 9.41 11.22
N ALA A 41 1.71 8.23 11.76
CA ALA A 41 0.87 7.06 11.57
C ALA A 41 -0.53 7.26 12.17
N ARG A 42 -0.61 7.91 13.34
CA ARG A 42 -1.86 8.31 14.01
C ARG A 42 -2.60 9.40 13.25
N LEU A 43 -1.91 10.42 12.71
CA LEU A 43 -2.52 11.42 11.83
C LEU A 43 -3.18 10.75 10.62
N LEU A 44 -2.50 9.82 9.97
CA LEU A 44 -3.09 9.04 8.87
C LEU A 44 -4.25 8.15 9.34
N ALA A 45 -4.23 7.66 10.58
CA ALA A 45 -5.35 6.95 11.17
C ALA A 45 -6.60 7.85 11.31
N SER A 46 -6.45 9.12 11.71
CA SER A 46 -7.56 10.08 11.75
C SER A 46 -8.10 10.39 10.36
N VAL A 47 -7.22 10.55 9.35
CA VAL A 47 -7.62 10.70 7.94
C VAL A 47 -8.42 9.49 7.47
N ALA A 48 -7.93 8.28 7.72
CA ALA A 48 -8.62 7.05 7.36
C ALA A 48 -10.01 6.96 8.02
N THR A 49 -10.13 7.45 9.25
CA THR A 49 -11.36 7.48 10.04
C THR A 49 -12.38 8.44 9.46
N TYR A 50 -11.95 9.65 9.13
CA TYR A 50 -12.79 10.61 8.43
C TYR A 50 -13.32 10.03 7.10
N ILE A 51 -12.42 9.48 6.28
CA ILE A 51 -12.78 8.83 5.01
C ILE A 51 -13.79 7.69 5.24
N HIS A 52 -13.56 6.86 6.26
CA HIS A 52 -14.47 5.77 6.62
C HIS A 52 -15.86 6.29 6.98
N LEU A 53 -15.95 7.34 7.80
CA LEU A 53 -17.23 7.95 8.19
C LEU A 53 -17.98 8.56 7.01
N VAL A 54 -17.27 9.23 6.08
CA VAL A 54 -17.87 9.75 4.85
C VAL A 54 -18.42 8.60 3.99
N GLU A 55 -17.67 7.50 3.83
CA GLU A 55 -18.13 6.35 3.05
C GLU A 55 -19.31 5.63 3.71
N GLU A 56 -19.22 5.38 5.02
CA GLU A 56 -20.26 4.68 5.78
C GLU A 56 -21.53 5.52 5.93
N GLY A 57 -21.39 6.83 6.13
CA GLY A 57 -22.50 7.80 6.14
C GLY A 57 -23.18 7.93 4.77
N ARG A 58 -22.47 7.67 3.67
CA ARG A 58 -23.10 7.52 2.34
C ARG A 58 -23.87 6.20 2.24
N ARG A 59 -23.33 5.11 2.77
CA ARG A 59 -23.95 3.77 2.74
C ARG A 59 -25.26 3.70 3.53
N THR A 60 -25.45 4.53 4.55
CA THR A 60 -26.74 4.60 5.28
C THR A 60 -27.89 5.20 4.45
N LYS A 61 -27.58 5.89 3.34
CA LYS A 61 -28.57 6.57 2.48
C LYS A 61 -29.04 5.70 1.30
N ILE A 62 -28.74 4.40 1.31
CA ILE A 62 -29.19 3.48 0.27
C ILE A 62 -30.74 3.43 0.27
N SER A 63 -31.34 3.50 -0.92
CA SER A 63 -32.80 3.45 -1.08
C SER A 63 -33.36 2.04 -0.79
N GLY A 64 -34.66 1.96 -0.46
CA GLY A 64 -35.32 0.69 -0.19
C GLY A 64 -35.03 0.08 1.20
N THR A 65 -34.37 0.83 2.09
CA THR A 65 -34.18 0.42 3.49
C THR A 65 -35.46 0.54 4.29
N LEU A 66 -35.59 -0.26 5.35
CA LEU A 66 -36.69 -0.15 6.31
C LEU A 66 -36.72 1.24 6.95
N ALA A 67 -37.82 1.98 6.76
CA ALA A 67 -37.95 3.38 7.17
C ALA A 67 -37.65 3.61 8.66
N ASN A 68 -38.06 2.68 9.54
CA ASN A 68 -37.88 2.80 10.99
C ASN A 68 -36.64 2.05 11.52
N HIS A 69 -35.87 1.39 10.65
CA HIS A 69 -34.72 0.56 11.03
C HIS A 69 -33.54 0.82 10.08
N THR A 70 -33.22 2.10 9.88
CA THR A 70 -32.05 2.49 9.11
C THR A 70 -30.77 2.17 9.88
N ARG A 71 -29.71 1.87 9.13
CA ARG A 71 -28.40 1.61 9.72
C ARG A 71 -27.88 2.87 10.41
N ARG A 72 -27.50 2.73 11.68
CA ARG A 72 -26.84 3.77 12.48
C ARG A 72 -25.36 3.45 12.60
N LEU A 73 -24.51 4.45 12.42
CA LEU A 73 -23.10 4.32 12.74
C LEU A 73 -22.94 4.51 14.25
N GLY A 74 -22.08 3.71 14.86
CA GLY A 74 -21.60 3.99 16.21
C GLY A 74 -20.52 5.06 16.19
N ASN A 75 -20.04 5.41 17.38
CA ASN A 75 -19.00 6.42 17.56
C ASN A 75 -17.62 5.80 17.81
N ASP A 76 -17.58 4.55 18.27
CA ASP A 76 -16.32 3.88 18.60
C ASP A 76 -15.79 3.07 17.43
N PHE A 77 -14.52 3.28 17.13
CA PHE A 77 -13.79 2.62 16.06
C PHE A 77 -12.39 2.24 16.51
N VAL A 78 -11.74 1.38 15.74
CA VAL A 78 -10.32 1.09 15.84
C VAL A 78 -9.73 1.27 14.44
N ALA A 79 -8.78 2.18 14.31
CA ALA A 79 -7.98 2.32 13.12
C ALA A 79 -6.73 1.45 13.24
N VAL A 80 -6.43 0.64 12.23
CA VAL A 80 -5.28 -0.27 12.19
C VAL A 80 -4.40 0.12 11.02
N GLY A 81 -3.11 0.33 11.24
CA GLY A 81 -2.14 0.72 10.23
C GLY A 81 -0.78 0.07 10.49
N GLY A 82 -0.33 -0.77 9.57
CA GLY A 82 0.84 -1.63 9.82
C GLY A 82 0.59 -2.55 11.01
N ASP A 83 1.54 -2.60 11.94
CA ASP A 83 1.44 -3.38 13.20
C ASP A 83 0.82 -2.59 14.36
N HIS A 84 0.39 -1.35 14.11
CA HIS A 84 -0.19 -0.47 15.12
C HIS A 84 -1.70 -0.38 14.98
N TYR A 85 -2.37 -0.14 16.10
CA TYR A 85 -3.79 0.16 16.13
C TYR A 85 -4.10 1.27 17.13
N TRP A 86 -5.13 2.06 16.82
CA TRP A 86 -5.58 3.20 17.62
C TRP A 86 -7.08 3.07 17.86
N PRO A 87 -7.49 2.63 19.05
CA PRO A 87 -8.87 2.76 19.51
C PRO A 87 -9.22 4.24 19.61
N GLN A 88 -10.38 4.62 19.09
CA GLN A 88 -10.79 5.99 18.96
C GLN A 88 -12.31 6.13 19.08
N THR A 89 -12.75 7.24 19.66
CA THR A 89 -14.14 7.65 19.70
C THR A 89 -14.29 8.88 18.81
N VAL A 90 -15.34 8.89 17.99
CA VAL A 90 -15.58 9.96 17.03
C VAL A 90 -16.87 10.69 17.36
N THR A 91 -16.79 12.01 17.37
CA THR A 91 -17.95 12.89 17.42
C THR A 91 -18.00 13.77 16.18
N TYR A 92 -19.20 14.17 15.80
CA TYR A 92 -19.42 15.03 14.64
C TYR A 92 -20.33 16.18 15.05
N GLU A 93 -19.76 17.38 15.11
CA GLU A 93 -20.47 18.60 15.47
C GLU A 93 -20.07 19.73 14.51
N GLY A 94 -21.06 20.49 14.03
CA GLY A 94 -20.80 21.70 13.25
C GLY A 94 -20.05 21.51 11.92
N GLY A 95 -20.06 20.32 11.31
CA GLY A 95 -19.31 20.04 10.07
C GLY A 95 -17.89 19.53 10.30
N VAL A 96 -17.51 19.33 11.56
CA VAL A 96 -16.16 18.94 11.96
C VAL A 96 -16.21 17.57 12.64
N THR A 97 -15.22 16.74 12.34
CA THR A 97 -15.09 15.40 12.93
C THR A 97 -13.97 15.43 13.98
N ASP A 98 -14.31 15.24 15.25
CA ASP A 98 -13.32 15.07 16.32
C ASP A 98 -13.03 13.57 16.47
N VAL A 99 -11.76 13.20 16.25
CA VAL A 99 -11.26 11.84 16.48
C VAL A 99 -10.44 11.85 17.76
N SER A 100 -11.02 11.35 18.84
CA SER A 100 -10.43 11.30 20.17
C SER A 100 -9.83 9.92 20.48
N TYR A 101 -8.63 9.91 21.08
CA TYR A 101 -7.87 8.70 21.43
C TYR A 101 -7.85 8.47 22.95
N GLY A 102 -7.64 7.23 23.37
CA GLY A 102 -7.67 6.84 24.79
C GLY A 102 -6.56 7.45 25.67
N ASP A 103 -5.53 8.03 25.07
CA ASP A 103 -4.45 8.76 25.77
C ASP A 103 -4.75 10.25 25.96
N GLY A 104 -5.96 10.70 25.61
CA GLY A 104 -6.41 12.09 25.74
C GLY A 104 -6.03 12.99 24.57
N ILE A 105 -5.31 12.48 23.57
CA ILE A 105 -5.04 13.20 22.33
C ILE A 105 -6.31 13.20 21.46
N SER A 106 -6.61 14.33 20.82
CA SER A 106 -7.68 14.45 19.84
C SER A 106 -7.18 15.13 18.57
N HIS A 107 -7.70 14.66 17.44
CA HIS A 107 -7.50 15.25 16.12
C HIS A 107 -8.84 15.76 15.57
N ILE A 108 -8.94 17.08 15.42
CA ILE A 108 -10.06 17.74 14.77
C ILE A 108 -9.82 17.70 13.26
N VAL A 109 -10.62 16.91 12.55
CA VAL A 109 -10.47 16.64 11.11
C VAL A 109 -11.62 17.28 10.31
N SER A 110 -11.26 18.01 9.26
CA SER A 110 -12.20 18.49 8.24
C SER A 110 -11.63 18.33 6.83
N SER A 111 -12.49 18.08 5.84
CA SER A 111 -12.10 17.95 4.44
C SER A 111 -13.32 18.01 3.51
N ASP A 112 -13.13 18.46 2.28
CA ASP A 112 -14.11 18.35 1.20
C ASP A 112 -14.01 17.02 0.42
N TRP A 113 -13.15 16.10 0.87
CA TRP A 113 -12.93 14.82 0.18
C TRP A 113 -14.23 14.02 0.00
N GLN A 114 -14.38 13.44 -1.19
CA GLN A 114 -15.52 12.60 -1.57
C GLN A 114 -15.06 11.21 -2.04
N PRO A 115 -15.88 10.16 -1.88
CA PRO A 115 -15.57 8.84 -2.39
C PRO A 115 -15.27 8.85 -3.90
N GLY A 116 -14.12 8.30 -4.27
CA GLY A 116 -13.60 8.30 -5.65
C GLY A 116 -12.49 9.33 -5.89
N THR A 117 -12.37 10.35 -5.05
CA THR A 117 -11.29 11.33 -5.13
C THR A 117 -9.96 10.69 -4.70
N THR A 118 -8.94 10.76 -5.57
CA THR A 118 -7.64 10.09 -5.37
C THR A 118 -6.61 10.95 -4.62
N LEU A 119 -6.88 12.25 -4.45
CA LEU A 119 -6.08 13.19 -3.68
C LEU A 119 -7.02 14.08 -2.86
N GLY A 120 -6.94 14.01 -1.54
CA GLY A 120 -7.71 14.85 -0.63
C GLY A 120 -6.83 15.81 0.14
N THR A 121 -7.34 17.01 0.41
CA THR A 121 -6.75 17.93 1.38
C THR A 121 -7.55 17.81 2.67
N PHE A 122 -6.88 17.41 3.74
CA PHE A 122 -7.46 17.25 5.08
C PHE A 122 -6.86 18.30 5.99
N ILE A 123 -7.68 19.00 6.75
CA ILE A 123 -7.20 19.92 7.79
C ILE A 123 -7.30 19.18 9.11
N ILE A 124 -6.17 18.98 9.79
CA ILE A 124 -6.09 18.35 11.11
C ILE A 124 -5.46 19.32 12.09
N ASN A 125 -6.19 19.69 13.14
CA ASN A 125 -5.74 20.68 14.14
C ASN A 125 -5.16 21.94 13.45
N ASP A 126 -5.93 22.51 12.51
CA ASP A 126 -5.59 23.67 11.68
C ASP A 126 -4.42 23.51 10.70
N ARG A 127 -3.87 22.31 10.55
CA ARG A 127 -2.77 22.03 9.62
C ARG A 127 -3.28 21.29 8.38
N PRO A 128 -3.01 21.79 7.16
CA PRO A 128 -3.40 21.11 5.93
C PRO A 128 -2.45 19.94 5.62
N LEU A 129 -3.03 18.79 5.31
CA LEU A 129 -2.36 17.57 4.87
C LEU A 129 -2.95 17.15 3.51
N ALA A 130 -2.12 17.17 2.47
CA ALA A 130 -2.47 16.61 1.17
C ALA A 130 -2.15 15.10 1.14
N VAL A 131 -3.19 14.26 1.10
CA VAL A 131 -3.06 12.81 1.19
C VAL A 131 -3.59 12.16 -0.08
N LYS A 132 -2.78 11.31 -0.71
CA LYS A 132 -3.29 10.46 -1.81
C LYS A 132 -4.05 9.30 -1.20
N VAL A 133 -5.28 9.10 -1.68
CA VAL A 133 -6.21 8.10 -1.18
C VAL A 133 -6.47 7.08 -2.28
N ALA A 134 -6.37 5.79 -1.94
CA ALA A 134 -6.79 4.71 -2.81
C ALA A 134 -7.50 3.63 -2.00
N ARG A 135 -8.51 3.00 -2.61
CA ARG A 135 -9.19 1.86 -1.99
C ARG A 135 -8.23 0.66 -1.94
N PHE A 136 -8.16 -0.03 -0.80
CA PHE A 136 -7.36 -1.24 -0.66
C PHE A 136 -8.09 -2.29 0.18
N GLY A 137 -8.71 -3.27 -0.48
CA GLY A 137 -9.52 -4.30 0.20
C GLY A 137 -10.64 -3.66 1.01
N THR A 138 -10.65 -3.93 2.33
CA THR A 138 -11.61 -3.30 3.27
C THR A 138 -11.12 -1.97 3.85
N GLY A 139 -9.88 -1.56 3.59
CA GLY A 139 -9.31 -0.29 4.06
C GLY A 139 -8.93 0.69 2.95
N TRP A 140 -8.02 1.58 3.29
CA TRP A 140 -7.55 2.69 2.47
C TRP A 140 -6.03 2.71 2.46
N ARG A 141 -5.44 2.76 1.27
CA ARG A 141 -4.02 3.05 1.09
C ARG A 141 -3.84 4.57 1.06
N LEU A 142 -3.16 5.10 2.05
CA LEU A 142 -2.90 6.52 2.25
C LEU A 142 -1.42 6.80 2.01
N ARG A 143 -1.13 7.83 1.20
CA ARG A 143 0.25 8.26 0.92
C ARG A 143 0.44 9.73 1.22
N PHE A 144 1.45 10.03 2.03
CA PHE A 144 1.76 11.37 2.55
C PHE A 144 3.27 11.48 2.81
N GLN A 145 3.93 12.53 2.32
CA GLN A 145 5.37 12.78 2.59
C GLN A 145 6.31 11.58 2.36
N GLY A 146 6.01 10.70 1.39
CA GLY A 146 6.80 9.49 1.13
C GLY A 146 6.39 8.26 1.94
N ILE A 147 5.56 8.44 2.97
CA ILE A 147 4.87 7.36 3.69
C ILE A 147 3.83 6.73 2.76
N ASP A 148 3.72 5.41 2.83
CA ASP A 148 2.73 4.61 2.12
C ASP A 148 2.19 3.53 3.05
N MET A 149 0.98 3.74 3.57
CA MET A 149 0.37 2.85 4.56
C MET A 149 -1.02 2.44 4.14
N VAL A 150 -1.40 1.23 4.54
CA VAL A 150 -2.79 0.77 4.48
C VAL A 150 -3.40 0.91 5.86
N HIS A 151 -4.46 1.71 5.96
CA HIS A 151 -5.26 1.86 7.16
C HIS A 151 -6.61 1.16 7.00
N ARG A 152 -7.04 0.43 8.02
CA ARG A 152 -8.37 -0.17 8.11
C ARG A 152 -9.07 0.40 9.32
N VAL A 153 -10.29 0.89 9.13
CA VAL A 153 -11.12 1.42 10.21
C VAL A 153 -12.30 0.48 10.38
N MET A 154 -12.53 0.04 11.60
CA MET A 154 -13.54 -0.95 11.94
C MET A 154 -14.10 -0.72 13.34
N THR A 155 -15.22 -1.34 13.68
CA THR A 155 -15.75 -1.28 15.04
C THR A 155 -14.88 -2.10 16.00
N PRO A 156 -14.90 -1.82 17.33
CA PRO A 156 -14.13 -2.58 18.31
C PRO A 156 -14.37 -4.09 18.22
N ARG A 157 -15.63 -4.50 18.06
CA ARG A 157 -15.99 -5.91 17.90
C ARG A 157 -15.38 -6.54 16.65
N LEU A 158 -15.37 -5.82 15.53
CA LEU A 158 -14.76 -6.31 14.30
C LEU A 158 -13.23 -6.38 14.43
N PHE A 159 -12.62 -5.44 15.16
CA PHE A 159 -11.19 -5.47 15.48
C PHE A 159 -10.81 -6.70 16.32
N GLU A 160 -11.53 -6.98 17.40
CA GLU A 160 -11.32 -8.18 18.22
C GLU A 160 -11.35 -9.46 17.37
N LEU A 161 -12.34 -9.57 16.48
CA LEU A 161 -12.47 -10.73 15.60
C LEU A 161 -11.35 -10.80 14.55
N SER A 162 -10.86 -9.66 14.09
CA SER A 162 -9.76 -9.60 13.12
C SER A 162 -8.45 -10.17 13.65
N GLN A 163 -8.24 -10.16 14.97
CA GLN A 163 -7.03 -10.74 15.60
C GLN A 163 -6.95 -12.26 15.47
N PHE A 164 -8.09 -12.92 15.22
CA PHE A 164 -8.14 -14.37 14.97
C PHE A 164 -7.96 -14.74 13.50
N MET A 165 -7.81 -13.76 12.59
CA MET A 165 -7.59 -14.05 11.18
C MET A 165 -6.17 -14.59 10.96
N PRO A 166 -6.00 -15.74 10.30
CA PRO A 166 -4.67 -16.27 10.01
C PRO A 166 -3.84 -15.29 9.18
N VAL A 167 -2.56 -15.14 9.54
CA VAL A 167 -1.61 -14.38 8.73
C VAL A 167 -1.48 -15.06 7.38
N LYS A 168 -1.77 -14.32 6.31
CA LYS A 168 -1.52 -14.81 4.94
C LYS A 168 -0.02 -14.98 4.77
N LYS A 169 0.44 -16.23 4.76
CA LYS A 169 1.79 -16.54 4.30
C LYS A 169 1.88 -16.13 2.83
N ALA A 170 2.96 -15.44 2.46
CA ALA A 170 3.26 -15.24 1.05
C ALA A 170 3.28 -16.62 0.38
N ALA A 171 2.77 -16.70 -0.85
CA ALA A 171 2.87 -17.93 -1.62
C ALA A 171 4.34 -18.35 -1.67
N ASP A 172 4.60 -19.65 -1.47
CA ASP A 172 5.93 -20.19 -1.68
C ASP A 172 6.20 -20.14 -3.18
N THR A 173 6.83 -19.03 -3.59
CA THR A 173 7.26 -18.83 -4.95
C THR A 173 8.50 -19.70 -5.11
N SER A 174 8.26 -20.90 -5.68
CA SER A 174 9.32 -21.85 -6.00
C SER A 174 10.45 -21.10 -6.69
N LYS A 175 11.69 -21.50 -6.43
CA LYS A 175 12.90 -20.86 -6.97
C LYS A 175 13.06 -21.09 -8.48
N GLN A 176 11.96 -21.20 -9.21
CA GLN A 176 11.92 -21.54 -10.62
C GLN A 176 10.84 -20.70 -11.30
N LEU A 177 11.20 -20.10 -12.44
CA LEU A 177 10.22 -19.60 -13.38
C LEU A 177 9.81 -20.76 -14.28
N LEU A 178 8.57 -21.21 -14.11
CA LEU A 178 7.96 -22.21 -14.98
C LEU A 178 7.24 -21.52 -16.14
N CYS A 179 7.17 -22.19 -17.28
CA CYS A 179 6.40 -21.72 -18.42
C CYS A 179 4.90 -21.88 -18.13
N PRO A 180 4.12 -20.78 -17.99
CA PRO A 180 2.71 -20.88 -17.60
C PRO A 180 1.81 -21.31 -18.76
N MET A 181 2.33 -21.31 -19.98
CA MET A 181 1.58 -21.54 -21.21
C MET A 181 2.48 -22.17 -22.27
N PRO A 182 2.00 -23.15 -23.06
CA PRO A 182 2.82 -23.72 -24.11
C PRO A 182 3.02 -22.68 -25.22
N GLY A 183 4.25 -22.52 -25.69
CA GLY A 183 4.60 -21.43 -26.61
C GLY A 183 6.08 -21.43 -26.97
N VAL A 184 6.54 -20.37 -27.62
CA VAL A 184 7.94 -20.21 -28.01
C VAL A 184 8.55 -19.04 -27.23
N VAL A 185 9.71 -19.23 -26.62
CA VAL A 185 10.45 -18.14 -25.98
C VAL A 185 10.99 -17.22 -27.06
N THR A 186 10.52 -15.98 -27.17
CA THR A 186 11.01 -15.04 -28.18
C THR A 186 12.27 -14.33 -27.71
N GLN A 187 12.32 -13.97 -26.43
CA GLN A 187 13.44 -13.21 -25.85
C GLN A 187 13.68 -13.57 -24.39
N ILE A 188 14.94 -13.50 -23.97
CA ILE A 188 15.38 -13.58 -22.58
C ILE A 188 16.02 -12.24 -22.24
N LEU A 189 15.49 -11.56 -21.22
CA LEU A 189 15.82 -10.18 -20.86
C LEU A 189 16.83 -10.08 -19.71
N VAL A 190 17.25 -11.22 -19.17
CA VAL A 190 18.15 -11.33 -18.01
C VAL A 190 19.34 -12.24 -18.33
N ARG A 191 20.36 -12.19 -17.48
CA ARG A 191 21.56 -13.02 -17.59
C ARG A 191 21.76 -13.83 -16.33
N GLU A 192 22.42 -14.98 -16.46
CA GLU A 192 22.86 -15.78 -15.32
C GLU A 192 23.78 -14.95 -14.39
N GLY A 193 23.64 -15.14 -13.08
CA GLY A 193 24.28 -14.34 -12.04
C GLY A 193 23.69 -12.93 -11.86
N GLY A 194 22.73 -12.52 -12.70
CA GLY A 194 22.09 -11.21 -12.61
C GLY A 194 21.13 -11.12 -11.42
N THR A 195 21.13 -10.00 -10.71
CA THR A 195 20.08 -9.67 -9.74
C THR A 195 18.87 -9.11 -10.48
N VAL A 196 17.69 -9.65 -10.18
CA VAL A 196 16.40 -9.18 -10.70
C VAL A 196 15.55 -8.62 -9.57
N GLU A 197 14.80 -7.57 -9.86
CA GLU A 197 13.86 -6.95 -8.92
C GLU A 197 12.43 -7.48 -9.11
N ALA A 198 11.59 -7.40 -8.07
CA ALA A 198 10.20 -7.84 -8.18
C ALA A 198 9.45 -7.06 -9.28
N GLY A 199 8.76 -7.79 -10.17
CA GLY A 199 8.09 -7.26 -11.34
C GLY A 199 8.99 -6.98 -12.54
N GLN A 200 10.30 -7.19 -12.43
CA GLN A 200 11.24 -7.01 -13.54
C GLN A 200 10.94 -8.03 -14.65
N PRO A 201 10.87 -7.60 -15.92
CA PRO A 201 10.74 -8.50 -17.06
C PRO A 201 11.91 -9.50 -17.14
N LEU A 202 11.58 -10.78 -17.31
CA LEU A 202 12.54 -11.89 -17.33
C LEU A 202 12.68 -12.49 -18.72
N ALA A 203 11.55 -12.82 -19.35
CA ALA A 203 11.48 -13.43 -20.67
C ALA A 203 10.14 -13.09 -21.33
N THR A 204 10.10 -13.21 -22.64
CA THR A 204 8.88 -13.07 -23.44
C THR A 204 8.56 -14.40 -24.09
N VAL A 205 7.32 -14.87 -23.94
CA VAL A 205 6.82 -16.10 -24.58
C VAL A 205 5.71 -15.74 -25.55
N GLU A 206 5.83 -16.18 -26.79
CA GLU A 206 4.77 -16.09 -27.78
C GLU A 206 3.92 -17.35 -27.74
N ALA A 207 2.60 -17.18 -27.55
CA ALA A 207 1.65 -18.23 -27.87
C ALA A 207 0.45 -17.62 -28.59
N MET A 208 -0.11 -18.38 -29.55
CA MET A 208 -1.27 -17.96 -30.32
C MET A 208 -1.13 -16.55 -30.95
N LYS A 209 0.09 -16.19 -31.42
CA LYS A 209 0.45 -14.88 -32.00
C LYS A 209 0.35 -13.71 -31.02
N MET A 210 0.46 -13.99 -29.73
CA MET A 210 0.46 -12.98 -28.67
C MET A 210 1.69 -13.15 -27.79
N GLU A 211 2.43 -12.07 -27.59
CA GLU A 211 3.59 -12.02 -26.70
C GLU A 211 3.15 -11.81 -25.25
N ASN A 212 3.67 -12.65 -24.35
CA ASN A 212 3.41 -12.59 -22.92
C ASN A 212 4.72 -12.35 -22.17
N LEU A 213 4.75 -11.26 -21.41
CA LEU A 213 5.91 -10.88 -20.63
C LEU A 213 5.90 -11.60 -19.28
N LEU A 214 6.87 -12.49 -19.08
CA LEU A 214 7.11 -13.14 -17.79
C LEU A 214 7.93 -12.21 -16.91
N LYS A 215 7.53 -12.05 -15.65
CA LYS A 215 8.13 -11.12 -14.69
C LYS A 215 8.60 -11.86 -13.45
N ALA A 216 9.63 -11.33 -12.79
CA ALA A 216 10.10 -11.85 -11.52
C ALA A 216 9.05 -11.63 -10.44
N GLU A 217 8.74 -12.66 -9.66
CA GLU A 217 7.76 -12.54 -8.57
C GLU A 217 8.35 -11.84 -7.34
N LYS A 218 9.67 -11.98 -7.14
CA LYS A 218 10.43 -11.40 -6.02
C LYS A 218 11.83 -11.00 -6.47
N LYS A 219 12.49 -10.18 -5.65
CA LYS A 219 13.92 -9.92 -5.81
C LYS A 219 14.70 -11.21 -5.64
N ALA A 220 15.54 -11.56 -6.60
CA ALA A 220 16.32 -12.79 -6.59
C ALA A 220 17.56 -12.69 -7.49
N VAL A 221 18.49 -13.63 -7.36
CA VAL A 221 19.62 -13.80 -8.27
C VAL A 221 19.30 -14.95 -9.23
N VAL A 222 19.50 -14.73 -10.53
CA VAL A 222 19.31 -15.77 -11.56
C VAL A 222 20.45 -16.78 -11.44
N LYS A 223 20.13 -18.00 -11.03
CA LYS A 223 21.10 -19.09 -10.86
C LYS A 223 21.48 -19.71 -12.19
N SER A 224 20.49 -20.05 -13.02
CA SER A 224 20.70 -20.69 -14.32
C SER A 224 19.51 -20.45 -15.24
N ILE A 225 19.75 -20.30 -16.54
CA ILE A 225 18.75 -20.18 -17.58
C ILE A 225 18.79 -21.47 -18.40
N ARG A 226 17.67 -22.21 -18.45
CA ARG A 226 17.61 -23.56 -19.05
C ARG A 226 17.09 -23.58 -20.48
N VAL A 227 16.80 -22.41 -21.05
CA VAL A 227 16.16 -22.28 -22.36
C VAL A 227 16.86 -21.23 -23.21
N GLU A 228 16.71 -21.35 -24.52
CA GLU A 228 17.24 -20.39 -25.50
C GLU A 228 16.11 -19.66 -26.25
N ALA A 229 16.43 -18.48 -26.80
CA ALA A 229 15.48 -17.77 -27.66
C ALA A 229 15.18 -18.59 -28.93
N GLY A 230 13.90 -18.75 -29.25
CA GLY A 230 13.38 -19.62 -30.31
C GLY A 230 12.98 -21.02 -29.86
N GLN A 231 13.24 -21.41 -28.60
CA GLN A 231 12.86 -22.72 -28.07
C GLN A 231 11.35 -22.80 -27.81
N SER A 232 10.73 -23.90 -28.25
CA SER A 232 9.35 -24.25 -27.88
C SER A 232 9.32 -24.87 -26.48
N LEU A 233 8.40 -24.41 -25.65
CA LEU A 233 8.21 -24.86 -24.28
C LEU A 233 6.84 -25.50 -24.09
N ALA A 234 6.80 -26.55 -23.27
CA ALA A 234 5.57 -27.08 -22.72
C ALA A 234 5.13 -26.31 -21.46
N VAL A 235 3.90 -26.55 -21.00
CA VAL A 235 3.44 -26.08 -19.69
C VAL A 235 4.30 -26.69 -18.60
N ASP A 236 4.63 -25.89 -17.58
CA ASP A 236 5.46 -26.25 -16.43
C ASP A 236 6.94 -26.57 -16.75
N GLU A 237 7.39 -26.34 -17.98
CA GLU A 237 8.81 -26.45 -18.32
C GLU A 237 9.61 -25.33 -17.66
N VAL A 238 10.77 -25.67 -17.08
CA VAL A 238 11.60 -24.73 -16.32
C VAL A 238 12.35 -23.81 -17.28
N ILE A 239 12.07 -22.50 -17.20
CA ILE A 239 12.75 -21.46 -18.00
C ILE A 239 14.06 -21.04 -17.31
N MET A 240 13.98 -20.72 -16.03
CA MET A 240 15.14 -20.28 -15.24
C MET A 240 14.97 -20.63 -13.77
N GLU A 241 16.10 -20.78 -13.08
CA GLU A 241 16.16 -20.99 -11.63
C GLU A 241 16.72 -19.75 -10.93
N PHE A 242 16.27 -19.56 -9.70
CA PHE A 242 16.70 -18.50 -8.80
C PHE A 242 17.42 -19.08 -7.57
N GLU A 243 18.24 -18.26 -6.92
CA GLU A 243 18.87 -18.60 -5.63
C GLU A 243 17.91 -18.60 -4.44
#